data_AF-A0A3B5LXW5-F1
#
_entry.id   AF-A0A3B5LXW5-F1
#
_cell.length_a   1.000
_cell.length_b   1.000
_cell.length_c   1.000
_cell.angle_alpha   90.00
_cell.angle_beta   90.00
_cell.angle_gamma   90.00
#
_symmetry.space_group_name_H-M   'P 1'
#
loop_
_entity.id
_entity.type
_entity.pdbx_description
1 polymer ?
#
loop_
_entity_poly.entity_id
_entity_poly.type
_entity_poly.pdbx_seq_one_letter_code
_entity_poly.pdbx_strand_id
1 'polypeptide(L)'
;MALNLQAVCQFALLSLCCLLTAVREADGTYVPGRCLCPETTKKIGGQLTDLKVYPTSATCSNITVIVTLKRNNSNVCLDPEAPLGKQLIRCWKRAQKLGRDVNVCLRRRRRRGGRRPRPQQKARRHTRRTSSSQSK
;
A
#
# COMPACT_ATOMS: atom_id res chain seq x y z
N MET A 1 1.20 64.86 13.07
CA MET A 1 0.80 63.65 12.32
C MET A 1 -0.20 62.88 13.17
N ALA A 2 -1.49 63.14 13.00
CA ALA A 2 -2.52 62.43 13.73
C ALA A 2 -2.70 61.05 13.07
N LEU A 3 -2.06 60.03 13.63
CA LEU A 3 -2.35 58.65 13.23
C LEU A 3 -3.78 58.35 13.70
N ASN A 4 -4.70 58.16 12.75
CA ASN A 4 -6.08 57.80 13.04
C ASN A 4 -6.08 56.54 13.88
N LEU A 5 -6.51 56.66 15.15
CA LEU A 5 -6.53 55.56 16.12
C LEU A 5 -7.26 54.34 15.55
N GLN A 6 -8.31 54.58 14.77
CA GLN A 6 -9.04 53.53 14.04
C GLN A 6 -8.17 52.78 13.04
N ALA A 7 -7.36 53.47 12.24
CA ALA A 7 -6.46 52.85 11.28
C ALA A 7 -5.40 52.01 11.98
N VAL A 8 -4.82 52.53 13.08
CA VAL A 8 -3.82 51.82 13.88
C VAL A 8 -4.40 50.52 14.47
N CYS A 9 -5.61 50.59 15.04
CA CYS A 9 -6.30 49.41 15.56
C CYS A 9 -6.60 48.37 14.47
N GLN A 10 -7.00 48.79 13.27
CA GLN A 10 -7.27 47.85 12.17
C GLN A 10 -6.01 47.13 11.70
N PHE A 11 -4.89 47.84 11.54
CA PHE A 11 -3.62 47.20 11.17
C PHE A 11 -3.11 46.24 12.26
N ALA A 12 -3.28 46.59 13.54
CA ALA A 12 -2.90 45.73 14.66
C ALA A 12 -3.76 44.45 14.73
N LEU A 13 -5.06 44.55 14.46
CA LEU A 13 -5.96 43.40 14.43
C LEU A 13 -5.66 42.48 13.23
N LEU A 14 -5.44 43.07 12.04
CA LEU A 14 -5.08 42.31 10.85
C LEU A 14 -3.74 41.56 11.03
N SER A 15 -2.73 42.22 11.59
CA SER A 15 -1.43 41.57 11.84
C SER A 15 -1.55 40.43 12.85
N LEU A 16 -2.31 40.63 13.94
CA LEU A 16 -2.57 39.59 14.93
C LEU A 16 -3.34 38.41 14.31
N CYS A 17 -4.36 38.66 13.50
CA CYS A 17 -5.09 37.62 12.77
C CYS A 17 -4.18 36.83 11.83
N CYS A 18 -3.32 37.49 11.06
CA CYS A 18 -2.36 36.82 10.19
C CYS A 18 -1.38 35.92 10.95
N LEU A 19 -0.89 36.38 12.11
CA LEU A 19 -0.03 35.57 12.97
C LEU A 19 -0.77 34.34 13.52
N LEU A 20 -2.02 34.51 13.94
CA LEU A 20 -2.86 33.41 14.43
C LEU A 20 -3.19 32.39 13.35
N THR A 21 -3.42 32.82 12.10
CA THR A 21 -3.65 31.90 10.97
C THR A 21 -2.38 31.17 10.56
N ALA A 22 -1.23 31.86 10.54
CA ALA A 22 0.06 31.23 10.26
C ALA A 22 0.44 30.18 11.32
N VAL A 23 0.07 30.40 12.58
CA VAL A 23 0.24 29.41 13.66
C VAL A 23 -0.73 28.24 13.52
N ARG A 24 -1.94 28.45 12.99
CA ARG A 24 -2.92 27.37 12.78
C ARG A 24 -2.59 26.47 11.59
N GLU A 25 -1.73 26.89 10.67
CA GLU A 25 -1.17 26.04 9.62
C GLU A 25 -0.02 25.14 10.11
N ALA A 26 0.37 25.24 11.39
CA ALA A 26 1.15 24.20 12.05
C ALA A 26 0.20 23.06 12.46
N ASP A 27 -0.18 22.24 11.48
CA ASP A 27 -0.85 20.96 11.69
C ASP A 27 -0.06 20.11 12.70
N GLY A 28 -0.57 20.06 13.94
CA GLY A 28 -0.12 19.17 14.99
C GLY A 28 1.21 19.56 15.64
N THR A 29 1.25 19.47 16.96
CA THR A 29 2.50 19.47 17.71
C THR A 29 3.46 18.45 17.09
N TYR A 30 4.60 18.93 16.58
CA TYR A 30 5.66 18.09 16.04
C TYR A 30 6.14 17.14 17.14
N VAL A 31 5.67 15.89 17.08
CA VAL A 31 6.15 14.80 17.92
C VAL A 31 6.89 13.83 16.99
N PRO A 32 8.23 13.84 16.99
CA PRO A 32 9.03 12.88 16.24
C PRO A 32 8.55 11.45 16.51
N GLY A 33 8.34 10.66 15.45
CA GLY A 33 8.05 9.23 15.55
C GLY A 33 6.57 8.83 15.53
N ARG A 34 5.63 9.77 15.34
CA ARG A 34 4.20 9.42 15.17
C ARG A 34 3.89 9.11 13.71
N CYS A 35 4.12 7.87 13.31
CA CYS A 35 3.63 7.36 12.03
C CYS A 35 2.11 7.25 12.03
N LEU A 36 1.48 7.44 10.86
CA LEU A 36 0.02 7.33 10.70
C LEU A 36 -0.53 5.96 11.12
N CYS A 37 0.30 4.92 11.01
CA CYS A 37 0.00 3.56 11.43
C CYS A 37 0.86 3.18 12.66
N PRO A 38 0.31 3.20 13.88
CA PRO A 38 1.01 2.68 15.06
C PRO A 38 1.11 1.15 15.05
N GLU A 39 0.09 0.48 14.50
CA GLU A 39 0.05 -0.97 14.33
C GLU A 39 0.03 -1.36 12.85
N THR A 40 0.68 -2.49 12.53
CA THR A 40 0.78 -2.99 11.16
C THR A 40 0.45 -4.48 11.08
N THR A 41 -0.16 -4.87 9.97
CA THR A 41 -0.54 -6.26 9.70
C THR A 41 0.38 -6.85 8.63
N LYS A 42 0.92 -8.06 8.89
CA LYS A 42 1.82 -8.74 7.95
C LYS A 42 1.11 -9.44 6.79
N LYS A 43 -0.09 -9.96 7.04
CA LYS A 43 -0.88 -10.74 6.09
C LYS A 43 -2.33 -10.30 6.13
N ILE A 44 -2.90 -10.06 4.97
CA ILE A 44 -4.32 -9.76 4.80
C ILE A 44 -4.89 -10.63 3.70
N GLY A 45 -6.12 -11.10 3.90
CA GLY A 45 -6.89 -11.85 2.91
C GLY A 45 -7.94 -10.97 2.25
N GLY A 46 -8.32 -11.31 1.03
CA GLY A 46 -9.43 -10.66 0.32
C GLY A 46 -8.99 -9.83 -0.89
N GLN A 47 -9.97 -9.13 -1.48
CA GLN A 47 -9.75 -8.21 -2.60
C GLN A 47 -9.49 -6.81 -2.05
N LEU A 48 -8.46 -6.15 -2.57
CA LEU A 48 -8.09 -4.78 -2.23
C LEU A 48 -8.64 -3.84 -3.30
N THR A 49 -9.10 -2.66 -2.90
CA THR A 49 -9.68 -1.65 -3.80
C THR A 49 -8.79 -0.43 -3.95
N ASP A 50 -8.09 -0.03 -2.90
CA ASP A 50 -7.25 1.18 -2.91
C ASP A 50 -5.90 0.96 -2.21
N LEU A 51 -4.88 1.70 -2.67
CA LEU A 51 -3.50 1.66 -2.19
C LEU A 51 -2.98 3.07 -1.93
N LYS A 52 -2.64 3.36 -0.68
CA LYS A 52 -1.98 4.60 -0.26
C LYS A 52 -0.62 4.28 0.33
N VAL A 53 0.41 4.95 -0.16
CA VAL A 53 1.78 4.78 0.33
C VAL A 53 2.35 6.16 0.66
N TYR A 54 2.77 6.32 1.91
CA TYR A 54 3.43 7.53 2.39
C TYR A 54 4.92 7.25 2.57
N PRO A 55 5.81 7.95 1.85
CA PRO A 55 7.25 7.79 2.03
C PRO A 55 7.67 8.25 3.43
N THR A 56 8.93 7.96 3.78
CA THR A 56 9.57 8.48 4.99
C THR A 56 9.51 10.01 5.00
N SER A 57 9.14 10.59 6.13
CA SER A 57 8.98 12.03 6.35
C SER A 57 9.75 12.47 7.60
N ALA A 58 9.81 13.77 7.86
CA ALA A 58 10.36 14.31 9.12
C ALA A 58 9.60 13.79 10.36
N THR A 59 8.33 13.42 10.21
CA THR A 59 7.46 12.93 11.29
C THR A 59 7.49 11.41 11.47
N CYS A 60 7.85 10.66 10.42
CA CYS A 60 7.86 9.20 10.42
C CYS A 60 9.07 8.65 9.64
N SER A 61 9.96 7.94 10.33
CA SER A 61 11.17 7.34 9.75
C SER A 61 10.89 6.10 8.89
N ASN A 62 9.67 5.56 8.94
CA ASN A 62 9.27 4.37 8.21
C ASN A 62 8.30 4.71 7.08
N ILE A 63 8.37 3.94 5.99
CA ILE A 63 7.37 4.02 4.92
C ILE A 63 6.04 3.44 5.43
N THR A 64 4.94 4.16 5.23
CA THR A 64 3.61 3.72 5.65
C THR A 64 2.84 3.20 4.44
N VAL A 65 2.27 2.00 4.55
CA VAL A 65 1.47 1.36 3.49
C VAL A 65 0.06 1.10 4.02
N ILE A 66 -0.94 1.69 3.37
CA ILE A 66 -2.35 1.52 3.73
C ILE A 66 -3.09 0.97 2.52
N VAL A 67 -3.93 -0.03 2.75
CA VAL A 67 -4.80 -0.62 1.73
C VAL A 67 -6.24 -0.64 2.19
N THR A 68 -7.17 -0.53 1.25
CA THR A 68 -8.60 -0.64 1.53
C THR A 68 -9.11 -2.02 1.14
N LEU A 69 -9.77 -2.71 2.06
CA LEU A 69 -10.39 -4.01 1.85
C LEU A 69 -11.77 -3.84 1.21
N LYS A 70 -12.04 -4.55 0.11
CA LYS A 70 -13.33 -4.46 -0.60
C LYS A 70 -14.54 -4.93 0.23
N ARG A 71 -14.34 -5.92 1.10
CA ARG A 71 -15.44 -6.59 1.82
C ARG A 71 -16.20 -5.62 2.75
N ASN A 72 -15.46 -4.72 3.39
CA ASN A 72 -15.96 -3.85 4.46
C ASN A 72 -15.51 -2.39 4.26
N ASN A 73 -14.84 -2.07 3.15
CA ASN A 73 -14.21 -0.77 2.88
C ASN A 73 -13.31 -0.25 4.01
N SER A 74 -12.73 -1.16 4.82
CA SER A 74 -11.85 -0.75 5.91
C SER A 74 -10.44 -0.50 5.43
N ASN A 75 -9.81 0.55 5.96
CA ASN A 75 -8.40 0.82 5.77
C ASN A 75 -7.57 -0.03 6.73
N VAL A 76 -6.55 -0.70 6.19
CA VAL A 76 -5.65 -1.55 6.97
C VAL A 76 -4.20 -1.15 6.68
N CYS A 77 -3.45 -0.95 7.76
CA CYS A 77 -2.02 -0.70 7.72
C CYS A 77 -1.26 -2.01 7.47
N LEU A 78 -0.41 -2.02 6.46
CA LEU A 78 0.45 -3.15 6.12
C LEU A 78 1.87 -2.92 6.63
N ASP A 79 2.48 -4.00 7.12
CA ASP A 79 3.90 -4.01 7.49
C ASP A 79 4.74 -3.82 6.21
N PRO A 80 5.56 -2.75 6.12
CA PRO A 80 6.39 -2.48 4.95
C PRO A 80 7.46 -3.55 4.71
N GLU A 81 7.87 -4.27 5.75
CA GLU A 81 8.88 -5.33 5.69
C GLU A 81 8.32 -6.70 5.33
N ALA A 82 7.00 -6.88 5.45
CA ALA A 82 6.33 -8.10 5.05
C ALA A 82 6.34 -8.30 3.52
N PRO A 83 6.23 -9.54 3.01
CA PRO A 83 6.31 -9.82 1.57
C PRO A 83 5.31 -9.03 0.71
N LEU A 84 4.07 -8.87 1.20
CA LEU A 84 3.05 -8.08 0.51
C LEU A 84 3.39 -6.58 0.53
N GLY A 85 3.81 -6.04 1.67
CA GLY A 85 4.26 -4.64 1.80
C GLY A 85 5.40 -4.34 0.83
N LYS A 86 6.48 -5.14 0.85
CA LYS A 86 7.62 -5.02 -0.08
C LYS A 86 7.20 -5.10 -1.56
N GLN A 87 6.24 -5.95 -1.90
CA GLN A 87 5.72 -6.05 -3.26
C GLN A 87 4.99 -4.76 -3.67
N LEU A 88 4.09 -4.26 -2.82
CA LEU A 88 3.31 -3.06 -3.09
C LEU A 88 4.21 -1.83 -3.19
N ILE A 89 5.17 -1.66 -2.27
CA ILE A 89 6.14 -0.56 -2.29
C ILE A 89 6.95 -0.56 -3.59
N ARG A 90 7.47 -1.73 -4.02
CA ARG A 90 8.22 -1.83 -5.29
C ARG A 90 7.38 -1.54 -6.52
N CYS A 91 6.08 -1.88 -6.49
CA CYS A 91 5.18 -1.52 -7.58
C CYS A 91 4.85 -0.02 -7.56
N TRP A 92 4.52 0.53 -6.39
CA TRP A 92 4.21 1.93 -6.19
C TRP A 92 5.35 2.84 -6.65
N LYS A 93 6.61 2.55 -6.27
CA LYS A 93 7.79 3.29 -6.76
C LYS A 93 7.87 3.34 -8.28
N ARG A 94 7.54 2.23 -8.97
CA ARG A 94 7.53 2.16 -10.43
C ARG A 94 6.33 2.88 -11.04
N ALA A 95 5.15 2.76 -10.44
CA ALA A 95 3.94 3.46 -10.89
C ALA A 95 4.13 4.98 -10.80
N GLN A 96 4.66 5.47 -9.68
CA GLN A 96 4.98 6.89 -9.47
C GLN A 96 5.98 7.41 -10.52
N LYS A 97 7.09 6.69 -10.73
CA LYS A 97 8.10 7.08 -11.75
C LYS A 97 7.51 7.17 -13.16
N LEU A 98 6.47 6.38 -13.45
CA LEU A 98 5.82 6.32 -14.76
C LEU A 98 4.54 7.18 -14.84
N GLY A 99 4.17 7.91 -13.79
CA GLY A 99 2.92 8.67 -13.74
C GLY A 99 1.66 7.81 -13.89
N ARG A 100 1.69 6.55 -13.43
CA ARG A 100 0.57 5.61 -13.54
C ARG A 100 -0.24 5.56 -12.26
N ASP A 101 -1.53 5.26 -12.40
CA ASP A 101 -2.41 4.94 -11.28
C ASP A 101 -1.82 3.80 -10.43
N VAL A 102 -1.63 4.08 -9.15
CA VAL A 102 -1.03 3.17 -8.16
C VAL A 102 -1.91 1.95 -7.87
N ASN A 103 -3.22 2.02 -8.09
CA ASN A 103 -4.14 0.92 -7.89
C ASN A 103 -3.93 -0.23 -8.90
N VAL A 104 -3.15 0.00 -9.96
CA VAL A 104 -2.62 -1.08 -10.81
C VAL A 104 -1.82 -2.11 -10.02
N CYS A 105 -1.21 -1.71 -8.90
CA CYS A 105 -0.39 -2.55 -8.05
C CYS A 105 -1.18 -3.58 -7.23
N LEU A 106 -2.49 -3.37 -7.09
CA LEU A 106 -3.41 -4.28 -6.41
C LEU A 106 -3.90 -5.40 -7.32
N ARG A 107 -3.73 -5.26 -8.65
CA ARG A 107 -4.13 -6.29 -9.60
C ARG A 107 -3.28 -7.53 -9.34
N ARG A 108 -3.92 -8.65 -8.99
CA ARG A 108 -3.24 -9.96 -8.96
C ARG A 108 -2.57 -10.13 -10.31
N ARG A 109 -1.23 -10.21 -10.33
CA ARG A 109 -0.52 -10.89 -11.40
C ARG A 109 -1.07 -12.32 -11.38
N ARG A 110 -2.12 -12.61 -12.17
CA ARG A 110 -2.35 -13.98 -12.65
C ARG A 110 -0.97 -14.41 -13.11
N ARG A 111 -0.39 -15.43 -12.46
CA ARG A 111 0.88 -16.02 -12.90
C ARG A 111 0.69 -16.23 -14.40
N ARG A 112 1.34 -15.40 -15.24
CA ARG A 112 1.40 -15.65 -16.68
C ARG A 112 2.00 -17.05 -16.76
N GLY A 113 1.18 -18.00 -17.19
CA GLY A 113 1.40 -19.44 -17.19
C GLY A 113 2.72 -19.88 -16.58
N GLY A 114 2.75 -20.15 -15.28
CA GLY A 114 3.67 -21.17 -14.82
C GLY A 114 3.24 -22.43 -15.57
N ARG A 115 4.05 -22.90 -16.54
CA ARG A 115 3.92 -24.24 -17.10
C ARG A 115 3.75 -25.17 -15.90
N ARG A 116 2.53 -25.67 -15.68
CA ARG A 116 2.35 -26.87 -14.87
C ARG A 116 3.25 -27.91 -15.53
N PRO A 117 4.17 -28.59 -14.83
CA PRO A 117 4.68 -29.85 -15.32
C PRO A 117 3.45 -30.70 -15.64
N ARG A 118 3.32 -31.06 -16.92
CA ARG A 118 2.27 -31.95 -17.41
C ARG A 118 2.28 -33.19 -16.51
N PRO A 119 1.15 -33.68 -15.97
CA PRO A 119 1.15 -35.00 -15.37
C PRO A 119 1.59 -35.96 -16.48
N GLN A 120 2.78 -36.53 -16.36
CA GLN A 120 3.26 -37.51 -17.30
C GLN A 120 2.33 -38.71 -17.12
N GLN A 121 1.36 -38.83 -18.02
CA GLN A 121 0.57 -40.03 -18.21
C GLN A 121 1.58 -41.15 -18.42
N LYS A 122 1.84 -41.91 -17.37
CA LYS A 122 2.54 -43.19 -17.44
C LYS A 122 1.62 -44.07 -18.26
N ALA A 123 1.82 -44.03 -19.57
CA ALA A 123 1.05 -44.77 -20.54
C ALA A 123 1.06 -46.23 -20.12
N ARG A 124 -0.16 -46.77 -19.93
CA ARG A 124 -0.46 -48.19 -19.97
C ARG A 124 0.24 -48.77 -21.20
N ARG A 125 1.41 -49.40 -21.02
CA ARG A 125 1.99 -50.27 -22.04
C ARG A 125 1.39 -51.65 -21.81
N HIS A 126 0.15 -51.80 -22.26
CA HIS A 126 -0.50 -53.08 -22.43
C HIS A 126 0.03 -53.67 -23.75
N THR A 127 1.15 -54.37 -23.68
CA THR A 127 1.56 -55.27 -24.76
C THR A 127 1.31 -56.69 -24.29
N ARG A 128 0.16 -57.21 -24.74
CA ARG A 128 -0.11 -58.64 -24.94
C ARG A 128 1.14 -59.33 -25.48
N ARG A 129 1.61 -60.34 -24.76
CA ARG A 129 2.06 -61.60 -25.36
C ARG A 129 1.31 -62.72 -24.67
N THR A 130 0.25 -63.18 -25.34
CA THR A 130 -0.11 -64.60 -25.49
C THR A 130 1.18 -65.44 -25.53
N SER A 131 1.31 -66.62 -24.92
CA SER A 131 0.39 -67.75 -24.73
C SER A 131 1.14 -68.86 -23.97
N SER A 132 0.40 -69.89 -23.54
CA SER A 132 0.82 -71.24 -23.07
C SER A 132 1.21 -71.32 -21.57
N SER A 133 0.36 -71.78 -20.65
CA SER A 133 -0.26 -73.11 -20.42
C SER A 133 0.57 -74.04 -19.51
N GLN A 134 -0.17 -74.78 -18.66
CA GLN A 134 0.21 -75.86 -17.72
C GLN A 134 0.56 -75.38 -16.30
N SER A 135 -0.23 -75.64 -15.25
CA SER A 135 -0.77 -76.89 -14.67
C SER A 135 0.28 -77.71 -13.91
N LYS A 136 0.37 -77.50 -12.59
CA LYS A 136 0.24 -78.52 -11.53
C LYS A 136 0.27 -77.85 -10.16
#